data_AF-A0A2E9N8E7-F1
#
_entry.id   AF-A0A2E9N8E7-F1
#
_cell.length_a   1.000
_cell.length_b   1.000
_cell.length_c   1.000
_cell.angle_alpha   90.00
_cell.angle_beta   90.00
_cell.angle_gamma   90.00
#
_symmetry.space_group_name_H-M   'P 1'
#
loop_
_entity.id
_entity.type
_entity.pdbx_description
1 polymer ?
#
loop_
_entity_poly.entity_id
_entity_poly.type
_entity_poly.pdbx_seq_one_letter_code
_entity_poly.pdbx_strand_id
1 'polypeptide(L)'
;MDKHADEIVGDLKQYYNVDVRDLFREVSPLSPRYILSLVLQLPLGSAFVAAQRGGAKYRGWDHAMYAQVALINAVRTQNYMFVCANSNPKKKKPEEPVPYPTPDDPAVGGRRRKGPPAPGSFAGTAMRLIARARKARKNV
;
A
#
# COMPACT_ATOMS: atom_id res chain seq x y z
N MET A 1 6.18 16.55 15.95
CA MET A 1 5.37 15.71 16.86
C MET A 1 3.90 16.07 16.73
N ASP A 2 3.53 17.36 16.73
CA ASP A 2 2.13 17.83 16.64
C ASP A 2 1.28 17.22 15.53
N LYS A 3 1.88 16.92 14.36
CA LYS A 3 1.14 16.39 13.20
C LYS A 3 0.50 15.01 13.43
N HIS A 4 1.00 14.23 14.39
CA HIS A 4 0.53 12.86 14.65
C HIS A 4 0.30 12.57 16.15
N ALA A 5 -0.09 13.60 16.91
CA ALA A 5 -0.27 13.48 18.35
C ALA A 5 -1.37 12.47 18.72
N ASP A 6 -2.48 12.47 17.98
CA ASP A 6 -3.63 11.58 18.21
C ASP A 6 -3.26 10.11 18.00
N GLU A 7 -2.45 9.82 16.98
CA GLU A 7 -1.96 8.48 16.69
C GLU A 7 -1.03 7.98 17.80
N ILE A 8 -0.14 8.84 18.31
CA ILE A 8 0.75 8.49 19.43
C ILE A 8 -0.06 8.18 20.69
N VAL A 9 -1.05 9.00 21.03
CA VAL A 9 -1.91 8.77 22.21
C VAL A 9 -2.63 7.43 22.09
N GLY A 10 -3.23 7.16 20.92
CA GLY A 10 -3.91 5.90 20.65
C GLY A 10 -2.98 4.70 20.76
N ASP A 11 -1.79 4.79 20.17
CA ASP A 11 -0.82 3.69 20.16
C ASP A 11 -0.23 3.40 21.54
N LEU A 12 0.13 4.42 22.31
CA LEU A 12 0.66 4.24 23.66
C LEU A 12 -0.35 3.54 24.57
N LYS A 13 -1.64 3.88 24.42
CA LYS A 13 -2.72 3.22 25.15
C LYS A 13 -2.95 1.79 24.65
N GLN A 14 -2.94 1.57 23.33
CA GLN A 14 -3.22 0.27 22.74
C GLN A 14 -2.11 -0.76 23.01
N TYR A 15 -0.84 -0.37 22.83
CA TYR A 15 0.30 -1.31 22.89
C TYR A 15 0.92 -1.42 24.28
N TYR A 16 0.92 -0.33 25.06
CA TYR A 16 1.61 -0.28 26.34
C TYR A 16 0.68 0.02 27.52
N ASN A 17 -0.61 0.26 27.27
CA ASN A 17 -1.60 0.69 28.27
C ASN A 17 -1.20 1.97 29.04
N VAL A 18 -0.37 2.81 28.43
CA VAL A 18 0.12 4.07 29.02
C VAL A 18 -0.77 5.23 28.61
N ASP A 19 -1.12 6.10 29.56
CA ASP A 19 -1.83 7.35 29.31
C ASP A 19 -0.85 8.53 29.30
N VAL A 20 -0.84 9.30 28.20
CA VAL A 20 0.08 10.45 28.03
C VAL A 20 -0.20 11.55 29.06
N ARG A 21 -1.44 11.63 29.57
CA ARG A 21 -1.82 12.61 30.61
C ARG A 21 -1.04 12.41 31.90
N ASP A 22 -0.49 11.22 32.12
CA ASP A 22 0.27 10.88 33.33
C ASP A 22 1.63 11.59 33.39
N LEU A 23 2.08 12.18 32.28
CA LEU A 23 3.24 13.09 32.22
C LEU A 23 3.04 14.36 33.07
N PHE A 24 1.79 14.80 33.21
CA PHE A 24 1.43 16.07 33.84
C PHE A 24 0.80 15.89 35.22
N ARG A 25 0.84 14.67 35.78
CA ARG A 25 0.37 14.42 37.15
C ARG A 25 1.31 15.06 38.16
N GLU A 26 0.74 15.64 39.21
CA GLU A 26 1.50 16.26 40.30
C GLU A 26 2.25 15.22 41.14
N VAL A 27 1.70 14.01 41.26
CA VAL A 27 2.25 12.92 42.06
C VAL A 27 2.77 11.82 41.15
N SER A 28 4.07 11.56 41.23
CA SER A 28 4.79 10.53 40.45
C SER A 28 4.54 10.61 38.93
N PRO A 29 4.87 11.73 38.27
CA PRO A 29 4.69 11.88 36.83
C PRO A 29 5.50 10.85 36.06
N LEU A 30 4.98 10.42 34.90
CA LEU A 30 5.79 9.65 33.95
C LEU A 30 6.95 10.49 33.44
N SER A 31 8.11 9.85 33.25
CA SER A 31 9.26 10.53 32.66
C SER A 31 9.02 10.79 31.17
N PRO A 32 9.29 12.02 30.66
CA PRO A 32 9.24 12.27 29.21
C PRO A 32 10.17 11.36 28.42
N ARG A 33 11.34 11.01 28.97
CA ARG A 33 12.28 10.06 28.37
C ARG A 33 11.68 8.66 28.24
N TYR A 34 10.90 8.24 29.24
CA TYR A 34 10.22 6.95 29.21
C TYR A 34 9.18 6.91 28.09
N ILE A 35 8.32 7.92 27.99
CA ILE A 35 7.33 8.00 26.90
C ILE A 35 8.02 8.00 25.53
N LEU A 36 9.08 8.79 25.36
CA LEU A 36 9.84 8.82 24.11
C LEU A 36 10.39 7.44 23.75
N SER A 37 10.89 6.68 24.74
CA SER A 37 11.37 5.32 24.51
C SER A 37 10.28 4.38 23.99
N LEU A 38 9.04 4.50 24.48
CA LEU A 38 7.90 3.72 24.02
C LEU A 38 7.51 4.09 22.59
N VAL A 39 7.49 5.39 22.26
CA VAL A 39 7.19 5.86 20.89
C VAL A 39 8.23 5.32 19.89
N LEU A 40 9.52 5.32 20.26
CA LEU A 40 10.59 4.78 19.42
C LEU A 40 10.50 3.27 19.20
N GLN A 41 9.84 2.55 20.11
CA GLN A 41 9.67 1.09 20.04
C GLN A 41 8.32 0.66 19.46
N LEU A 42 7.52 1.61 18.97
CA LEU A 42 6.22 1.27 18.39
C LEU A 42 6.35 0.31 17.20
N PRO A 43 5.45 -0.68 17.10
CA PRO A 43 5.51 -1.66 16.02
C PRO A 43 5.20 -1.02 14.67
N LEU A 44 5.68 -1.64 13.59
CA LEU A 44 5.53 -1.15 12.22
C LEU A 44 4.06 -0.91 11.80
N GLY A 45 3.14 -1.71 12.35
CA GLY A 45 1.70 -1.61 12.08
C GLY A 45 0.96 -0.60 12.96
N SER A 46 1.64 0.10 13.87
CA SER A 46 1.05 1.12 14.74
C SER A 46 0.51 2.32 13.95
N ALA A 47 -0.43 3.07 14.53
CA ALA A 47 -1.06 4.21 13.87
C ALA A 47 -0.04 5.31 13.53
N PHE A 48 0.88 5.60 14.45
CA PHE A 48 1.91 6.62 14.30
C PHE A 48 2.89 6.25 13.18
N VAL A 49 3.41 5.02 13.19
CA VAL A 49 4.33 4.57 12.14
C VAL A 49 3.62 4.51 10.78
N ALA A 50 2.36 4.09 10.73
CA ALA A 50 1.55 4.12 9.52
C ALA A 50 1.35 5.54 8.98
N ALA A 51 1.02 6.49 9.85
CA ALA A 51 0.85 7.89 9.48
C ALA A 51 2.14 8.48 8.91
N GLN A 52 3.28 8.19 9.53
CA GLN A 52 4.61 8.60 9.05
C GLN A 52 4.95 8.00 7.68
N ARG A 53 4.51 6.77 7.38
CA ARG A 53 4.75 6.09 6.10
C ARG A 53 3.88 6.59 4.94
N GLY A 54 2.84 7.37 5.21
CA GLY A 54 1.95 7.89 4.17
C GLY A 54 0.46 7.63 4.42
N GLY A 55 0.07 7.38 5.66
CA GLY A 55 -1.31 7.45 6.11
C GLY A 55 -1.92 6.13 6.57
N ALA A 56 -3.22 6.18 6.88
CA ALA A 56 -3.97 5.09 7.51
C ALA A 56 -3.96 3.75 6.74
N LYS A 57 -3.68 3.76 5.43
CA LYS A 57 -3.55 2.54 4.61
C LYS A 57 -2.44 1.59 5.08
N TYR A 58 -1.45 2.09 5.81
CA TYR A 58 -0.36 1.30 6.38
C TYR A 58 -0.67 0.75 7.78
N ARG A 59 -1.83 1.09 8.35
CA ARG A 59 -2.20 0.66 9.71
C ARG A 59 -2.44 -0.85 9.73
N GLY A 60 -1.88 -1.52 10.73
CA GLY A 60 -1.92 -2.98 10.85
C GLY A 60 -1.02 -3.74 9.86
N TRP A 61 -0.31 -3.05 8.96
CA TRP A 61 0.60 -3.70 8.02
C TRP A 61 1.98 -3.92 8.63
N ASP A 62 2.09 -5.00 9.39
CA ASP A 62 3.34 -5.52 9.92
C ASP A 62 3.98 -6.55 8.98
N HIS A 63 5.16 -7.04 9.35
CA HIS A 63 5.88 -8.06 8.58
C HIS A 63 5.06 -9.34 8.37
N ALA A 64 4.25 -9.74 9.34
CA ALA A 64 3.42 -10.93 9.24
C ALA A 64 2.34 -10.76 8.17
N MET A 65 1.69 -9.60 8.10
CA MET A 65 0.70 -9.31 7.06
C MET A 65 1.32 -9.29 5.66
N TYR A 66 2.51 -8.69 5.48
CA TYR A 66 3.21 -8.75 4.19
C TYR A 66 3.58 -10.18 3.81
N ALA A 67 4.09 -10.98 4.75
CA ALA A 67 4.43 -12.38 4.52
C ALA A 67 3.19 -13.23 4.17
N GLN A 68 2.07 -12.99 4.84
CA GLN A 68 0.80 -13.67 4.56
C GLN A 68 0.29 -13.36 3.16
N VAL A 69 0.38 -12.10 2.72
CA VAL A 69 0.03 -11.72 1.34
C VAL A 69 0.94 -12.40 0.33
N ALA A 70 2.25 -12.46 0.59
CA ALA A 70 3.20 -13.16 -0.27
C ALA A 70 2.85 -14.66 -0.38
N LEU A 71 2.49 -15.29 0.74
CA LEU A 71 2.05 -16.70 0.76
C LEU A 71 0.77 -16.92 -0.06
N ILE A 72 -0.25 -16.06 0.12
CA ILE A 72 -1.50 -16.14 -0.65
C ILE A 72 -1.21 -16.03 -2.16
N ASN A 73 -0.32 -15.11 -2.54
CA ASN A 73 0.08 -14.93 -3.94
C ASN A 73 0.85 -16.14 -4.48
N ALA A 74 1.72 -16.74 -3.68
CA ALA A 74 2.43 -17.98 -4.04
C ALA A 74 1.43 -19.13 -4.27
N VAL A 75 0.46 -19.32 -3.38
CA VAL A 75 -0.58 -20.36 -3.52
C VAL A 75 -1.43 -20.13 -4.77
N ARG A 76 -1.86 -18.89 -5.03
CA ARG A 76 -2.60 -18.54 -6.27
C ARG A 76 -1.79 -18.87 -7.52
N THR A 77 -0.51 -18.53 -7.52
CA THR A 77 0.41 -18.81 -8.62
C THR A 77 0.61 -20.31 -8.82
N GLN A 78 0.79 -21.06 -7.73
CA GLN A 78 0.91 -22.52 -7.78
C GLN A 78 -0.34 -23.16 -8.37
N ASN A 79 -1.53 -22.73 -7.94
CA ASN A 79 -2.79 -23.23 -8.50
C ASN A 79 -2.93 -22.87 -9.98
N TYR A 80 -2.56 -21.66 -10.38
CA TYR A 80 -2.54 -21.25 -11.78
C TYR A 80 -1.61 -22.11 -12.63
N MET A 81 -0.39 -22.36 -12.16
CA MET A 81 0.59 -23.22 -12.82
C MET A 81 0.08 -24.66 -12.94
N PHE A 82 -0.53 -25.19 -11.88
CA PHE A 82 -1.12 -26.53 -11.88
C PHE A 82 -2.25 -26.66 -12.91
N VAL A 83 -3.16 -25.68 -12.98
CA VAL A 83 -4.22 -25.67 -13.99
C VAL A 83 -3.63 -25.52 -15.39
N CYS A 84 -2.64 -24.66 -15.59
CA CYS A 84 -1.99 -24.49 -16.89
C CYS A 84 -1.32 -25.79 -17.37
N ALA A 85 -0.61 -26.49 -16.48
CA ALA A 85 0.06 -27.75 -16.78
C ALA A 85 -0.93 -28.87 -17.15
N ASN A 86 -2.11 -28.91 -16.50
CA ASN A 86 -3.12 -29.93 -16.72
C ASN A 86 -4.23 -29.51 -17.72
N SER A 87 -4.17 -28.30 -18.27
CA SER A 87 -5.15 -27.80 -19.23
C SER A 87 -4.88 -28.34 -20.64
N ASN A 88 -5.95 -28.57 -21.40
CA ASN A 88 -5.82 -29.01 -22.79
C ASN A 88 -5.10 -27.92 -23.62
N PRO A 89 -4.00 -28.23 -24.32
CA PRO A 89 -3.23 -27.25 -25.11
C PRO A 89 -4.05 -26.54 -26.21
N LYS A 90 -5.16 -27.14 -26.65
CA LYS A 90 -6.04 -26.59 -27.68
C LYS A 90 -7.05 -25.55 -27.13
N LYS A 91 -7.17 -25.42 -25.80
CA LYS A 91 -8.05 -24.45 -25.14
C LYS A 91 -7.25 -23.22 -24.71
N LYS A 92 -7.91 -22.06 -24.65
CA LYS A 92 -7.30 -20.84 -24.11
C LYS A 92 -6.86 -21.10 -22.66
N LYS A 93 -5.61 -20.76 -22.34
CA LYS A 93 -5.10 -20.82 -20.96
C LYS A 93 -5.93 -19.90 -20.05
N PRO A 94 -6.10 -20.26 -18.77
CA PRO A 94 -6.72 -19.36 -17.79
C PRO A 94 -5.97 -18.02 -17.72
N GLU A 95 -6.65 -17.00 -17.23
CA GLU A 95 -6.02 -15.71 -16.94
C GLU A 95 -5.13 -15.85 -15.70
N GLU A 96 -3.99 -15.15 -15.72
CA GLU A 96 -3.06 -15.13 -14.61
C GLU A 96 -3.71 -14.44 -13.40
N PRO A 97 -3.58 -15.01 -12.19
CA PRO A 97 -4.21 -14.45 -11.00
C PRO A 97 -3.60 -13.10 -10.66
N VAL A 98 -4.47 -12.11 -10.40
CA VAL A 98 -4.04 -10.80 -9.91
C VAL A 98 -3.48 -10.94 -8.49
N PRO A 99 -2.28 -10.38 -8.20
CA PRO A 99 -1.73 -10.37 -6.85
C PRO A 99 -2.71 -9.73 -5.85
N TYR A 100 -2.70 -10.25 -4.63
CA TYR A 100 -3.46 -9.65 -3.54
C TYR A 100 -2.89 -8.26 -3.22
N PRO A 101 -3.76 -7.25 -3.07
CA PRO A 101 -3.34 -5.86 -2.92
C PRO A 101 -2.53 -5.62 -1.64
N THR A 102 -1.49 -4.79 -1.74
CA THR A 102 -0.72 -4.26 -0.60
C THR A 102 -0.80 -2.73 -0.56
N PRO A 103 -0.47 -2.06 0.56
CA PRO A 103 -0.54 -0.60 0.66
C PRO A 103 0.45 0.14 -0.24
N ASP A 104 1.52 -0.56 -0.64
CA ASP A 104 2.54 -0.09 -1.58
C ASP A 104 2.12 -0.27 -3.04
N ASP A 105 1.03 -1.01 -3.29
CA ASP A 105 0.50 -1.14 -4.64
C ASP A 105 -0.01 0.23 -5.12
N PRO A 106 0.50 0.75 -6.26
CA PRO A 106 0.02 2.00 -6.83
C PRO A 106 -1.49 2.01 -7.10
N ALA A 107 -2.10 0.85 -7.35
CA ALA A 107 -3.53 0.70 -7.55
C ALA A 107 -4.34 0.99 -6.27
N VAL A 108 -3.80 0.64 -5.09
CA VAL A 108 -4.42 0.88 -3.78
C VAL A 108 -4.19 2.32 -3.32
N GLY A 109 -3.05 2.91 -3.69
CA GLY A 109 -2.70 4.30 -3.37
C GLY A 109 -3.35 5.39 -4.24
N GLY A 110 -4.44 5.10 -4.95
CA GLY A 110 -5.16 6.07 -5.79
C GLY A 110 -4.48 6.45 -7.10
N ARG A 111 -3.27 5.94 -7.37
CA ARG A 111 -2.61 6.06 -8.67
C ARG A 111 -2.92 4.83 -9.50
N ARG A 112 -4.20 4.69 -9.92
CA ARG A 112 -4.55 3.82 -11.05
C ARG A 112 -3.55 4.11 -12.16
N ARG A 113 -2.72 3.13 -12.52
CA ARG A 113 -1.96 3.18 -13.77
C ARG A 113 -3.01 3.45 -14.85
N LYS A 114 -3.07 4.70 -15.35
CA LYS A 114 -3.86 4.99 -16.55
C LYS A 114 -3.25 4.10 -17.62
N GLY A 115 -3.92 2.99 -17.92
CA GLY A 115 -3.60 2.21 -19.09
C GLY A 115 -3.65 3.10 -20.33
N PRO A 116 -3.20 2.59 -21.49
CA PRO A 116 -3.32 3.31 -22.74
C PRO A 116 -4.73 3.91 -22.87
N PRO A 117 -4.87 5.19 -23.25
CA PRO A 117 -6.17 5.84 -23.33
C PRO A 117 -7.11 4.98 -24.16
N ALA A 118 -8.31 4.72 -23.62
CA ALA A 118 -9.28 3.83 -24.23
C ALA A 118 -9.52 4.21 -25.71
N PRO A 119 -9.60 3.24 -26.63
CA PRO A 119 -9.89 3.52 -28.03
C PRO A 119 -11.25 4.24 -28.14
N GLY A 120 -11.23 5.51 -28.55
CA GLY A 120 -12.41 6.38 -28.61
C GLY A 120 -12.40 7.55 -27.61
N SER A 121 -11.48 7.56 -26.64
CA SER A 121 -11.25 8.72 -25.77
C SER A 121 -10.61 9.88 -26.53
N PHE A 122 -10.99 11.12 -26.20
CA PHE A 122 -10.41 12.35 -26.76
C PHE A 122 -8.87 12.35 -26.74
N ALA A 123 -8.28 11.88 -25.64
CA ALA A 123 -6.82 11.75 -25.52
C ALA A 123 -6.22 10.76 -26.53
N GLY A 124 -6.91 9.66 -26.83
CA GLY A 124 -6.50 8.69 -27.85
C GLY A 124 -6.59 9.27 -29.26
N THR A 125 -7.63 10.06 -29.55
CA THR A 125 -7.81 10.72 -30.85
C THR A 125 -6.77 11.82 -31.07
N ALA A 126 -6.51 12.66 -30.06
CA ALA A 126 -5.48 13.69 -30.11
C ALA A 126 -4.08 13.11 -30.38
N MET A 127 -3.73 12.01 -29.70
CA MET A 127 -2.46 11.32 -29.91
C MET A 127 -2.32 10.78 -31.36
N ARG A 128 -3.40 10.24 -31.94
CA ARG A 128 -3.40 9.78 -33.34
C ARG A 128 -3.20 10.94 -34.32
N LEU A 129 -3.82 12.09 -34.08
CA LEU A 129 -3.68 13.29 -34.91
C LEU A 129 -2.24 13.83 -34.86
N ILE A 130 -1.66 13.93 -33.67
CA ILE A 130 -0.26 14.38 -33.48
C ILE A 130 0.72 13.42 -34.16
N ALA A 131 0.52 12.11 -34.04
CA ALA A 131 1.35 11.12 -34.69
C ALA A 131 1.29 11.23 -36.23
N ARG A 132 0.10 11.47 -36.80
CA ARG A 132 -0.07 11.71 -38.24
C ARG A 132 0.63 12.99 -38.69
N ALA A 133 0.50 14.08 -37.95
CA ALA A 133 1.15 15.35 -38.28
C ALA A 133 2.69 15.24 -38.26
N ARG A 134 3.24 14.51 -37.29
CA ARG A 134 4.69 14.23 -37.23
C ARG A 134 5.18 13.39 -38.42
N LYS A 135 4.39 12.41 -38.86
CA LYS A 135 4.72 11.57 -40.01
C LYS A 135 4.67 12.36 -41.33
N ALA A 136 3.68 13.25 -41.46
CA ALA A 136 3.58 14.16 -42.61
C ALA A 136 4.78 15.13 -42.70
N ARG A 137 5.25 15.67 -41.58
CA ARG A 137 6.45 16.53 -41.54
C ARG A 137 7.77 15.83 -41.83
N LYS A 138 7.82 14.50 -41.73
CA LYS A 138 9.03 13.71 -41.99
C LYS A 138 9.16 13.24 -43.44
N ASN A 139 8.08 13.36 -44.21
CA ASN A 139 7.98 12.97 -45.62
C ASN A 139 7.97 14.20 -46.56
N VAL A 140 8.36 15.37 -46.03
CA VAL A 140 8.65 16.62 -46.75
C VAL A 140 10.12 16.94 -46.46
#